data_AF-A0A376VPT9-F1
#
_entry.id   AF-A0A376VPT9-F1
#
_cell.length_a   1.000
_cell.length_b   1.000
_cell.length_c   1.000
_cell.angle_alpha   90.00
_cell.angle_beta   90.00
_cell.angle_gamma   90.00
#
_symmetry.space_group_name_H-M   'P 1'
#
loop_
_entity.id
_entity.type
_entity.pdbx_description
1 polymer ?
#
loop_
_entity_poly.entity_id
_entity_poly.type
_entity_poly.pdbx_seq_one_letter_code
_entity_poly.pdbx_strand_id
1 'polypeptide(L)'
;MIADIDARTSRQMDAIIHAPEFQELESLLRSLKLLVERADTRENIKVHFLNVTQEELLDDFEFAPEITQSAYYKHVYSSGYGQFGGEPVAAVIGNFAFKNTTPDMKLLKYISQVSAMAHSPFLSSVSSEFFGLDSWTELPGIKETRSNL
;
A
#
# COMPACT_ATOMS: atom_id res chain seq x y z
N MET A 1 -22.26 -25.87 -30.48
CA MET A 1 -21.13 -26.68 -29.95
C MET A 1 -20.01 -25.78 -29.47
N ILE A 2 -19.41 -24.92 -30.32
CA ILE A 2 -18.36 -23.97 -29.90
C ILE A 2 -18.86 -23.00 -28.82
N ALA A 3 -20.02 -22.36 -29.04
CA ALA A 3 -20.60 -21.43 -28.07
C ALA A 3 -20.88 -22.04 -26.67
N ASP A 4 -21.17 -23.35 -26.59
CA ASP A 4 -21.39 -24.02 -25.30
C ASP A 4 -20.07 -24.29 -24.57
N ILE A 5 -19.03 -24.67 -25.32
CA ILE A 5 -17.66 -24.82 -24.79
C ILE A 5 -17.14 -23.47 -24.31
N ASP A 6 -17.35 -22.41 -25.07
CA ASP A 6 -16.96 -21.05 -24.68
C ASP A 6 -17.69 -20.63 -23.41
N ALA A 7 -19.01 -20.82 -23.33
CA ALA A 7 -19.78 -20.47 -22.14
C ALA A 7 -19.34 -21.25 -20.88
N ARG A 8 -18.92 -22.52 -21.03
CA ARG A 8 -18.36 -23.31 -19.92
C ARG A 8 -16.97 -22.82 -19.52
N THR A 9 -16.13 -22.49 -20.50
CA THR A 9 -14.76 -22.02 -20.28
C THR A 9 -14.75 -20.63 -19.67
N SER A 10 -15.59 -19.71 -20.16
CA SER A 10 -15.77 -18.37 -19.59
C SER A 10 -16.20 -18.43 -18.14
N ARG A 11 -17.20 -19.26 -17.78
CA ARG A 11 -17.62 -19.41 -16.37
C ARG A 11 -16.48 -19.89 -15.47
N GLN A 12 -15.66 -20.82 -15.94
CA GLN A 12 -14.51 -21.29 -15.17
C GLN A 12 -13.43 -20.21 -15.06
N MET A 13 -13.18 -19.46 -16.14
CA MET A 13 -12.25 -18.35 -16.15
C MET A 13 -12.71 -17.24 -15.20
N ASP A 14 -13.99 -16.88 -15.25
CA ASP A 14 -14.61 -15.90 -14.36
C ASP A 14 -14.40 -16.28 -12.90
N ALA A 15 -14.58 -17.55 -12.54
CA ALA A 15 -14.34 -18.01 -11.17
C ALA A 15 -12.86 -17.85 -10.73
N ILE A 16 -11.91 -17.99 -11.65
CA ILE A 16 -10.48 -17.85 -11.36
C ILE A 16 -10.10 -16.36 -11.25
N ILE A 17 -10.49 -15.55 -12.24
CA ILE A 17 -10.08 -14.13 -12.32
C ILE A 17 -10.82 -13.23 -11.32
N HIS A 18 -11.97 -13.67 -10.80
CA HIS A 18 -12.71 -12.98 -9.75
C HIS A 18 -12.42 -13.54 -8.34
N ALA A 19 -11.50 -14.48 -8.19
CA ALA A 19 -11.03 -14.90 -6.88
C ALA A 19 -10.32 -13.71 -6.18
N PRO A 20 -10.67 -13.36 -4.93
CA PRO A 20 -10.11 -12.21 -4.22
C PRO A 20 -8.58 -12.23 -4.15
N GLU A 21 -7.99 -13.39 -3.89
CA GLU A 21 -6.54 -13.57 -3.77
C GLU A 21 -5.83 -13.32 -5.11
N PHE A 22 -6.47 -13.73 -6.21
CA PHE A 22 -5.95 -13.48 -7.55
C PHE A 22 -6.03 -11.99 -7.90
N GLN A 23 -7.16 -11.34 -7.61
CA GLN A 23 -7.36 -9.92 -7.89
C GLN A 23 -6.43 -9.03 -7.05
N GLU A 24 -6.18 -9.37 -5.80
CA GLU A 24 -5.23 -8.65 -4.95
C GLU A 24 -3.83 -8.67 -5.56
N LEU A 25 -3.32 -9.86 -5.91
CA LEU A 25 -2.02 -10.01 -6.55
C LEU A 25 -1.96 -9.33 -7.93
N GLU A 26 -2.99 -9.52 -8.75
CA GLU A 26 -3.06 -8.92 -10.08
C GLU A 26 -3.09 -7.39 -10.00
N SER A 27 -3.88 -6.83 -9.08
CA SER A 27 -3.99 -5.38 -8.88
C SER A 27 -2.67 -4.77 -8.42
N LEU A 28 -1.94 -5.43 -7.51
CA LEU A 28 -0.60 -5.01 -7.08
C LEU A 28 0.37 -4.98 -8.27
N LEU A 29 0.46 -6.08 -9.02
CA LEU A 29 1.40 -6.20 -10.13
C LEU A 29 1.07 -5.25 -11.28
N ARG A 30 -0.21 -5.07 -11.60
CA ARG A 30 -0.64 -4.11 -12.64
C ARG A 30 -0.40 -2.67 -12.21
N SER A 31 -0.65 -2.33 -10.95
CA SER A 31 -0.37 -0.99 -10.40
C SER A 31 1.12 -0.69 -10.40
N LEU A 32 1.95 -1.65 -9.99
CA LEU A 32 3.41 -1.51 -10.03
C LEU A 32 3.92 -1.35 -11.47
N LYS A 33 3.41 -2.14 -12.40
CA LYS A 33 3.72 -2.00 -13.83
C LYS A 33 3.36 -0.61 -14.34
N LEU A 34 2.15 -0.11 -14.01
CA LEU A 34 1.71 1.23 -14.39
C LEU A 34 2.65 2.31 -13.83
N LEU A 35 3.06 2.19 -12.57
CA LEU A 35 3.99 3.13 -11.93
C LEU A 35 5.34 3.15 -12.68
N VAL A 36 5.92 1.98 -12.94
CA VAL A 36 7.21 1.84 -13.62
C VAL A 36 7.16 2.33 -15.07
N GLU A 37 6.08 2.04 -15.81
CA GLU A 37 5.91 2.50 -17.19
C GLU A 37 5.74 4.02 -17.29
N ARG A 38 5.23 4.66 -16.23
CA ARG A 38 5.05 6.12 -16.17
C ARG A 38 6.25 6.85 -15.60
N ALA A 39 7.11 6.17 -14.85
CA ALA A 39 8.38 6.71 -14.39
C ALA A 39 9.41 6.67 -15.53
N ASP A 40 9.90 7.81 -15.99
CA ASP A 40 10.99 7.84 -16.98
C ASP A 40 12.32 7.49 -16.29
N THR A 41 12.76 6.25 -16.44
CA THR A 41 14.01 5.76 -15.83
C THR A 41 15.26 6.43 -16.39
N ARG A 42 15.16 7.15 -17.53
CA ARG A 42 16.27 7.94 -18.08
C ARG A 42 16.49 9.24 -17.31
N GLU A 43 15.48 9.69 -16.55
CA GLU A 43 15.50 10.90 -15.73
C GLU A 43 15.96 10.59 -14.29
N ASN A 44 16.83 9.59 -14.11
CA ASN A 44 17.39 9.18 -12.82
C ASN A 44 16.36 8.77 -11.75
N ILE A 45 15.20 8.28 -12.15
CA ILE A 45 14.19 7.76 -11.23
C ILE A 45 14.50 6.29 -10.92
N LYS A 46 14.64 5.98 -9.63
CA LYS A 46 14.79 4.60 -9.13
C LYS A 46 13.57 4.21 -8.31
N VAL A 47 13.05 3.02 -8.58
CA VAL A 47 11.92 2.44 -7.84
C VAL A 47 12.43 1.19 -7.12
N HIS A 48 12.26 1.16 -5.81
CA HIS A 48 12.60 0.02 -4.97
C HIS A 48 11.31 -0.68 -4.53
N PHE A 49 11.32 -2.01 -4.53
CA PHE A 49 10.20 -2.83 -4.09
C PHE A 49 10.54 -3.52 -2.78
N LEU A 50 9.67 -3.38 -1.78
CA LEU A 50 9.74 -4.05 -0.49
C LEU A 50 8.45 -4.83 -0.29
N ASN A 51 8.56 -6.15 -0.17
CA ASN A 51 7.41 -7.00 0.12
C ASN A 51 7.19 -7.05 1.64
N VAL A 52 6.05 -6.55 2.10
CA VAL A 52 5.67 -6.55 3.52
C VAL A 52 4.15 -6.41 3.65
N THR A 53 3.55 -7.16 4.56
CA THR A 53 2.14 -7.01 4.93
C THR A 53 1.95 -5.92 5.99
N GLN A 54 0.72 -5.41 6.16
CA GLN A 54 0.45 -4.43 7.23
C GLN A 54 0.73 -5.01 8.63
N GLU A 55 0.44 -6.29 8.83
CA GLU A 55 0.65 -7.02 10.08
C GLU A 55 2.14 -7.15 10.39
N GLU A 56 2.95 -7.63 9.44
CA GLU A 56 4.41 -7.74 9.60
C GLU A 56 5.05 -6.37 9.86
N LEU A 57 4.54 -5.32 9.23
CA LEU A 57 5.08 -3.97 9.42
C LEU A 57 4.74 -3.43 10.82
N LEU A 58 3.54 -3.70 11.32
CA LEU A 58 3.16 -3.34 12.68
C LEU A 58 3.98 -4.14 13.71
N ASP A 59 4.13 -5.44 13.49
CA ASP A 59 4.92 -6.32 14.35
C ASP A 59 6.39 -5.89 14.41
N ASP A 60 6.99 -5.45 13.29
CA ASP A 60 8.35 -4.89 13.25
C ASP A 60 8.49 -3.67 14.19
N PHE A 61 7.50 -2.77 14.18
CA PHE A 61 7.51 -1.60 15.06
C PHE A 61 7.23 -1.95 16.52
N GLU A 62 6.39 -2.95 16.80
CA GLU A 62 6.09 -3.36 18.18
C GLU A 62 7.22 -4.17 18.81
N PHE A 63 7.96 -4.94 18.01
CA PHE A 63 9.10 -5.72 18.47
C PHE A 63 10.35 -4.86 18.68
N ALA A 64 10.53 -3.81 17.88
CA ALA A 64 11.66 -2.91 18.02
C ALA A 64 11.57 -2.11 19.35
N PRO A 65 12.63 -2.06 20.18
CA PRO A 65 12.64 -1.25 21.40
C PRO A 65 12.43 0.24 21.13
N GLU A 66 12.93 0.70 19.98
CA GLU A 66 12.80 2.05 19.48
C GLU A 66 12.55 2.02 17.97
N ILE A 67 11.83 3.02 17.45
CA ILE A 67 11.50 3.12 16.02
C ILE A 67 12.76 3.15 15.13
N THR A 68 13.84 3.77 15.62
CA THR A 68 15.14 3.84 14.94
C THR A 68 15.82 2.48 14.77
N GLN A 69 15.33 1.45 15.46
CA GLN A 69 15.85 0.09 15.41
C GLN A 69 14.94 -0.85 14.60
N SER A 70 13.84 -0.36 14.04
CA SER A 70 12.94 -1.16 13.20
C SER A 70 13.56 -1.45 11.82
N ALA A 71 13.16 -2.55 11.21
CA ALA A 71 13.59 -2.90 9.85
C ALA A 71 13.12 -1.84 8.83
N TYR A 72 11.90 -1.31 9.00
CA TYR A 72 11.40 -0.24 8.13
C TYR A 72 12.27 1.03 8.20
N TYR A 73 12.68 1.45 9.40
CA TYR A 73 13.60 2.59 9.56
C TYR A 73 14.93 2.34 8.86
N LYS A 74 15.46 1.12 8.95
CA LYS A 74 16.71 0.76 8.25
C LYS A 74 16.60 0.95 6.73
N HIS A 75 15.49 0.54 6.13
CA HIS A 75 15.27 0.63 4.68
C HIS A 75 14.99 2.06 4.19
N VAL A 76 14.25 2.85 4.97
CA VAL A 76 13.84 4.21 4.55
C VAL A 76 14.89 5.26 4.91
N TYR A 77 15.48 5.17 6.10
CA TYR A 77 16.44 6.15 6.62
C TYR A 77 17.88 5.65 6.48
N SER A 78 18.24 4.57 7.17
CA SER A 78 19.66 4.23 7.40
C SER A 78 20.41 3.83 6.13
N SER A 79 19.79 3.09 5.21
CA SER A 79 20.45 2.63 3.97
C SER A 79 20.60 3.73 2.90
N GLY A 80 19.87 4.83 3.03
CA GLY A 80 19.84 5.92 2.06
C GLY A 80 20.28 7.24 2.69
N TYR A 81 19.33 7.93 3.32
CA TYR A 81 19.53 9.27 3.91
C TYR A 81 20.63 9.30 4.98
N GLY A 82 20.69 8.28 5.85
CA GLY A 82 21.67 8.19 6.93
C GLY A 82 23.06 7.69 6.51
N GLN A 83 23.24 7.27 5.26
CA GLN A 83 24.48 6.68 4.76
C GLN A 83 25.29 7.71 3.97
N PHE A 84 26.57 7.87 4.30
CA PHE A 84 27.47 8.72 3.53
C PHE A 84 27.60 8.19 2.09
N GLY A 85 27.29 9.05 1.11
CA GLY A 85 27.25 8.70 -0.31
C GLY A 85 26.04 7.83 -0.71
N GLY A 86 25.05 7.65 0.18
CA GLY A 86 23.81 6.95 -0.12
C GLY A 86 22.81 7.80 -0.91
N GLU A 87 21.74 7.16 -1.35
CA GLU A 87 20.64 7.81 -2.07
C GLU A 87 19.39 7.84 -1.17
N PRO A 88 18.88 9.02 -0.80
CA PRO A 88 17.73 9.13 0.10
C PRO A 88 16.43 8.69 -0.59
N VAL A 89 15.53 8.06 0.19
CA VAL A 89 14.21 7.68 -0.29
C VAL A 89 13.32 8.93 -0.39
N ALA A 90 12.95 9.32 -1.61
CA ALA A 90 12.17 10.53 -1.84
C ALA A 90 10.73 10.44 -1.32
N ALA A 91 10.08 9.30 -1.50
CA ALA A 91 8.73 9.01 -1.00
C ALA A 91 8.54 7.51 -0.85
N VAL A 92 7.64 7.11 0.05
CA VAL A 92 7.24 5.71 0.22
C VAL A 92 5.79 5.55 -0.21
N ILE A 93 5.52 4.55 -1.05
CA ILE A 93 4.17 4.20 -1.51
C ILE A 93 3.77 2.91 -0.82
N GLY A 94 2.80 2.98 0.09
CA GLY A 94 2.21 1.82 0.74
C GLY A 94 1.00 1.33 -0.05
N ASN A 95 1.09 0.13 -0.63
CA ASN A 95 -0.05 -0.52 -1.27
C ASN A 95 -0.98 -1.15 -0.22
N PHE A 96 -1.60 -0.30 0.58
CA PHE A 96 -2.47 -0.67 1.69
C PHE A 96 -3.76 0.13 1.63
N ALA A 97 -4.82 -0.41 2.23
CA ALA A 97 -6.11 0.25 2.38
C ALA A 97 -6.43 0.38 3.87
N PHE A 98 -6.02 1.49 4.47
CA PHE A 98 -6.20 1.72 5.91
C PHE A 98 -7.69 1.85 6.29
N LYS A 99 -8.06 1.25 7.41
CA LYS A 99 -9.37 1.39 8.05
C LYS A 99 -9.23 2.31 9.27
N ASN A 100 -10.35 2.73 9.84
CA ASN A 100 -10.35 3.50 11.09
C ASN A 100 -10.27 2.58 12.32
N THR A 101 -9.24 1.72 12.36
CA THR A 101 -9.03 0.74 13.42
C THR A 101 -7.81 1.11 14.27
N THR A 102 -7.74 0.63 15.51
CA THR A 102 -6.59 0.90 16.40
C THR A 102 -5.26 0.42 15.82
N PRO A 103 -5.14 -0.80 15.25
CA PRO A 103 -3.90 -1.26 14.62
C PRO A 103 -3.46 -0.35 13.47
N ASP A 104 -4.39 0.04 12.60
CA ASP A 104 -4.11 0.91 11.44
C ASP A 104 -3.63 2.30 11.86
N MET A 105 -4.32 2.92 12.83
CA MET A 105 -3.92 4.23 13.35
C MET A 105 -2.57 4.16 14.07
N LYS A 106 -2.28 3.06 14.77
CA LYS A 106 -0.99 2.83 15.41
C LYS A 106 0.13 2.67 14.38
N LEU A 107 -0.11 1.89 13.32
CA LEU A 107 0.82 1.72 12.21
C LEU A 107 1.12 3.05 11.51
N LEU A 108 0.09 3.83 11.15
CA LEU A 108 0.26 5.16 10.55
C LEU A 108 1.07 6.09 11.44
N LYS A 109 0.86 6.03 12.76
CA LYS A 109 1.65 6.82 13.72
C LYS A 109 3.13 6.45 13.65
N TYR A 110 3.48 5.17 13.67
CA TYR A 110 4.88 4.74 13.55
C TYR A 110 5.51 5.16 12.21
N ILE A 111 4.81 4.90 11.11
CA ILE A 111 5.27 5.29 9.77
C ILE A 111 5.49 6.81 9.70
N SER A 112 4.58 7.61 10.26
CA SER A 112 4.71 9.08 10.25
C SER A 112 5.98 9.57 10.96
N GLN A 113 6.41 8.88 12.02
CA GLN A 113 7.62 9.23 12.75
C GLN A 113 8.87 8.93 11.92
N VAL A 114 8.91 7.78 11.23
CA VAL A 114 10.00 7.46 10.31
C VAL A 114 10.02 8.42 9.11
N SER A 115 8.85 8.72 8.53
CA SER A 115 8.70 9.69 7.45
C SER A 115 9.21 11.08 7.85
N ALA A 116 8.93 11.52 9.07
CA ALA A 116 9.42 12.79 9.58
C ALA A 116 10.95 12.80 9.74
N MET A 117 11.55 11.70 10.23
CA MET A 117 13.00 11.56 10.37
C MET A 117 13.71 11.52 9.01
N ALA A 118 13.15 10.79 8.04
CA ALA A 118 13.74 10.61 6.71
C ALA A 118 13.38 11.72 5.71
N HIS A 119 12.54 12.68 6.10
CA HIS A 119 11.96 13.69 5.21
C HIS A 119 11.30 13.08 3.96
N SER A 120 10.65 11.93 4.14
CA SER A 120 10.08 11.12 3.06
C SER A 120 8.59 10.88 3.32
N PRO A 121 7.67 11.54 2.59
CA PRO A 121 6.25 11.34 2.80
C PRO A 121 5.84 9.91 2.48
N PHE A 122 4.91 9.39 3.28
CA PHE A 122 4.24 8.12 3.05
C PHE A 122 2.89 8.36 2.38
N LEU A 123 2.68 7.72 1.23
CA LEU A 123 1.46 7.81 0.43
C LEU A 123 0.77 6.44 0.43
N SER A 124 -0.52 6.41 0.75
CA SER A 124 -1.31 5.19 0.74
C SER A 124 -2.80 5.50 0.52
N SER A 125 -3.65 4.48 0.58
CA SER A 125 -5.09 4.61 0.41
C SER A 125 -5.84 4.30 1.69
N VAL A 126 -7.10 4.71 1.75
CA VAL A 126 -8.05 4.31 2.79
C VAL A 126 -9.08 3.35 2.17
N SER A 127 -9.71 2.53 2.99
CA SER A 127 -10.85 1.69 2.62
C SER A 127 -12.17 2.45 2.75
N SER A 128 -13.25 1.95 2.14
CA SER A 128 -14.60 2.53 2.33
C SER A 128 -15.05 2.45 3.79
N GLU A 129 -14.63 1.38 4.49
CA GLU A 129 -14.88 1.16 5.92
C GLU A 129 -14.29 2.28 6.79
N PHE A 130 -13.27 3.00 6.31
CA PHE A 130 -12.73 4.17 7.01
C PHE A 130 -13.80 5.23 7.28
N PHE A 131 -14.75 5.38 6.34
CA PHE A 131 -15.89 6.29 6.45
C PHE A 131 -17.17 5.58 6.96
N GLY A 132 -17.07 4.33 7.43
CA GLY A 132 -18.21 3.52 7.84
C GLY A 132 -19.10 3.06 6.67
N LEU A 133 -18.54 2.95 5.45
CA LEU A 133 -19.25 2.53 4.25
C LEU A 133 -18.87 1.10 3.85
N ASP A 134 -19.84 0.32 3.38
CA ASP A 134 -19.59 -1.01 2.81
C ASP A 134 -19.02 -0.93 1.40
N SER A 135 -19.28 0.16 0.67
CA SER A 135 -18.77 0.38 -0.68
C SER A 135 -18.50 1.85 -0.98
N TRP A 136 -17.52 2.11 -1.86
CA TRP A 136 -17.25 3.45 -2.38
C TRP A 136 -18.41 4.04 -3.20
N THR A 137 -19.33 3.21 -3.70
CA THR A 137 -20.53 3.68 -4.41
C THR A 137 -21.49 4.48 -3.52
N GLU A 138 -21.39 4.31 -2.21
CA GLU A 138 -22.22 4.99 -1.21
C GLU A 138 -21.66 6.36 -0.79
N LEU A 139 -20.42 6.68 -1.19
CA LEU A 139 -19.74 7.92 -0.85
C LEU A 139 -20.57 9.19 -1.18
N PRO A 140 -21.28 9.29 -2.33
CA PRO A 140 -22.14 10.44 -2.61
C PRO A 140 -23.30 10.63 -1.62
N GLY A 141 -23.65 9.59 -0.85
CA GLY A 141 -24.71 9.63 0.17
C GLY A 141 -24.29 10.31 1.48
N ILE A 142 -22.99 10.55 1.70
CA ILE A 142 -22.50 11.24 2.90
C ILE A 142 -22.85 12.73 2.81
N LYS A 143 -23.82 13.17 3.62
CA LYS A 143 -24.30 14.56 3.65
C LYS A 143 -23.31 15.52 4.34
N GLU A 144 -22.60 15.04 5.35
CA GLU A 144 -21.56 15.80 6.05
C GLU A 144 -20.36 14.90 6.35
N THR A 145 -19.18 15.33 5.90
CA THR A 145 -17.92 14.59 6.11
C THR A 145 -17.22 14.98 7.41
N ARG A 146 -17.53 16.15 7.98
CA ARG A 146 -16.88 16.67 9.21
C ARG A 146 -17.39 16.07 10.51
N SER A 147 -18.59 15.50 10.52
CA SER A 147 -19.24 14.96 11.72
C SER A 147 -18.97 13.46 11.94
N ASN A 148 -18.40 12.77 10.95
CA ASN A 148 -18.13 11.31 10.96
C ASN A 148 -16.63 10.94 11.05
N LEU A 149 -15.74 11.93 11.21
CA LEU A 149 -14.30 11.77 11.48
C LEU A 149 -13.99 12.21 12.91
#